data_AF-A0A6V7WGM3-F1
#
_entry.id   AF-A0A6V7WGM3-F1
#
_cell.length_a   1.000
_cell.length_b   1.000
_cell.length_c   1.000
_cell.angle_alpha   90.00
_cell.angle_beta   90.00
_cell.angle_gamma   90.00
#
_symmetry.space_group_name_H-M   'P 1'
#
loop_
_entity.id
_entity.type
_entity.pdbx_description
1 polymer ?
#
loop_
_entity_poly.entity_id
_entity_poly.type
_entity_poly.pdbx_seq_one_letter_code
_entity_poly.pdbx_strand_id
1 'polypeptide(L)'
;MRTPKQSEEWAFSANNSDNNKTLGEELENFIGKSNLETSSISDLSTCCSSNNINKSLKQRIEKLEIKMEKKNLSLEKSNFDLEKRIQELKFKHEDEIRNLKQNFHKLNEEINKLKAENCQKDEKFNSLEEEIDKKIQKLNSDHKNEIEEIKQNLKQKDEKINSLMEEIKKEKEKNACTEYKNEIEILNQKMNETFDKKFGDLIKLNSLNCLVSLSNYIVFVRIKNKWSEIYGECCYKECINTKKPIGNCKRGVGFVNIINDENIKYINCLEGKGVCDEYGLVSAKNPFKKHISILIIRYIILKLNVK
;
A
#
# COMPACT_ATOMS: atom_id res chain seq x y z
N MET A 1 21.13 -15.12 24.24
CA MET A 1 22.06 -15.64 25.27
C MET A 1 21.43 -15.41 26.64
N ARG A 2 20.90 -16.45 27.28
CA ARG A 2 20.43 -16.44 28.68
C ARG A 2 21.16 -17.56 29.40
N THR A 3 21.93 -17.21 30.42
CA THR A 3 22.65 -18.14 31.30
C THR A 3 21.67 -18.89 32.22
N PRO A 4 21.87 -20.19 32.53
CA PRO A 4 21.05 -20.89 33.51
C PRO A 4 21.47 -20.52 34.94
N LYS A 5 20.48 -20.31 35.80
CA LYS A 5 20.66 -20.15 37.25
C LYS A 5 21.03 -21.47 37.92
N GLN A 6 21.77 -21.30 39.00
CA GLN A 6 22.49 -22.28 39.81
C GLN A 6 21.60 -23.37 40.42
N SER A 7 22.24 -24.53 40.58
CA SER A 7 21.82 -25.74 41.28
C SER A 7 21.52 -25.50 42.76
N GLU A 8 20.35 -25.95 43.21
CA GLU A 8 20.03 -26.15 44.63
C GLU A 8 20.67 -27.46 45.11
N GLU A 9 21.60 -27.34 46.05
CA GLU A 9 22.12 -28.46 46.84
C GLU A 9 21.07 -28.91 47.86
N TRP A 10 20.59 -30.15 47.72
CA TRP A 10 19.73 -30.78 48.71
C TRP A 10 20.61 -31.51 49.74
N ALA A 11 20.80 -30.90 50.90
CA ALA A 11 21.47 -31.52 52.04
C ALA A 11 20.53 -32.51 52.73
N PHE A 12 20.76 -33.81 52.51
CA PHE A 12 20.13 -34.89 53.28
C PHE A 12 20.88 -35.05 54.61
N SER A 13 20.31 -34.55 55.70
CA SER A 13 20.81 -34.82 57.06
C SER A 13 20.20 -36.13 57.58
N ALA A 14 21.05 -37.13 57.80
CA ALA A 14 20.66 -38.41 58.40
C ALA A 14 20.55 -38.26 59.93
N ASN A 15 19.32 -38.32 60.45
CA ASN A 15 19.07 -38.50 61.88
C ASN A 15 19.11 -39.99 62.21
N ASN A 16 20.18 -40.44 62.86
CA ASN A 16 20.22 -41.74 63.56
C ASN A 16 21.15 -41.59 64.77
N SER A 17 20.61 -41.13 65.91
CA SER A 17 21.38 -41.02 67.15
C SER A 17 20.54 -41.14 68.44
N ASP A 18 19.33 -41.71 68.42
CA ASP A 18 18.47 -41.67 69.62
C ASP A 18 18.18 -43.05 70.27
N ASN A 19 18.60 -44.17 69.68
CA ASN A 19 18.23 -45.50 70.20
C ASN A 19 19.24 -46.15 71.16
N ASN A 20 20.43 -45.58 71.37
CA ASN A 20 21.43 -46.14 72.30
C ASN A 20 21.44 -45.50 73.70
N LYS A 21 20.64 -44.45 73.93
CA LYS A 21 20.63 -43.73 75.22
C LYS A 21 19.79 -44.43 76.29
N THR A 22 18.76 -45.18 75.89
CA THR A 22 17.77 -45.77 76.80
C THR A 22 18.22 -47.09 77.45
N LEU A 23 19.19 -47.80 76.86
CA LEU A 23 19.67 -49.08 77.40
C LEU A 23 20.69 -48.93 78.53
N GLY A 24 21.41 -47.81 78.59
CA GLY A 24 22.34 -47.50 79.69
C GLY A 24 21.61 -47.12 80.99
N GLU A 25 20.52 -46.36 80.88
CA GLU A 25 19.77 -45.84 82.03
C GLU A 25 18.91 -46.91 82.73
N GLU A 26 18.51 -47.98 82.03
CA GLU A 26 17.81 -49.12 82.63
C GLU A 26 18.74 -50.06 83.42
N LEU A 27 20.02 -50.18 83.01
CA LEU A 27 20.99 -51.03 83.71
C LEU A 27 21.49 -50.39 85.01
N GLU A 28 21.69 -49.07 85.04
CA GLU A 28 22.08 -48.35 86.26
C GLU A 28 20.96 -48.36 87.32
N ASN A 29 19.69 -48.31 86.91
CA ASN A 29 18.56 -48.42 87.83
C ASN A 29 18.40 -49.82 88.45
N PHE A 30 18.90 -50.87 87.81
CA PHE A 30 18.86 -52.22 88.34
C PHE A 30 19.99 -52.48 89.35
N ILE A 31 21.19 -51.93 89.10
CA ILE A 31 22.35 -52.03 90.01
C ILE A 31 22.18 -51.12 91.24
N GLY A 32 21.53 -49.96 91.09
CA GLY A 32 21.26 -49.03 92.18
C GLY A 32 20.28 -49.51 93.25
N LYS A 33 19.48 -50.56 92.98
CA LYS A 33 18.48 -51.10 93.92
C LYS A 33 18.93 -52.31 94.74
N SER A 34 20.12 -52.86 94.50
CA SER A 34 20.63 -54.04 95.23
C SER A 34 21.63 -53.74 96.35
N ASN A 35 21.94 -52.47 96.64
CA ASN A 35 22.97 -52.08 97.61
C ASN A 35 22.48 -51.28 98.84
N LEU A 36 21.23 -51.48 99.27
CA LEU A 36 20.79 -51.00 100.59
C LEU A 36 19.94 -52.07 101.28
N GLU A 37 20.60 -52.91 102.08
CA GLU A 37 20.10 -53.46 103.35
C GLU A 37 21.19 -54.39 103.94
N THR A 38 22.18 -53.79 104.59
CA THR A 38 23.03 -54.49 105.57
C THR A 38 23.19 -53.62 106.81
N SER A 39 22.10 -53.46 107.56
CA SER A 39 22.18 -53.06 108.97
C SER A 39 21.75 -54.21 109.85
N SER A 40 22.70 -54.68 110.68
CA SER A 40 22.47 -55.28 112.00
C SER A 40 21.76 -56.63 112.03
N ILE A 41 22.54 -57.73 112.06
CA ILE A 41 22.10 -59.04 112.56
C ILE A 41 23.01 -59.45 113.71
N SER A 42 22.55 -59.18 114.93
CA SER A 42 22.87 -59.98 116.11
C SER A 42 21.62 -60.80 116.41
N ASP A 43 21.65 -62.10 116.08
CA ASP A 43 20.98 -63.18 116.82
C ASP A 43 21.10 -64.51 116.07
N LEU A 44 21.68 -65.50 116.75
CA LEU A 44 21.83 -66.88 116.29
C LEU A 44 20.45 -67.58 116.20
N SER A 45 19.92 -67.82 114.99
CA SER A 45 19.04 -68.97 114.65
C SER A 45 18.64 -69.07 113.15
N THR A 46 19.51 -68.71 112.19
CA THR A 46 19.07 -68.61 110.77
C THR A 46 20.02 -69.23 109.73
N CYS A 47 20.88 -70.17 110.12
CA CYS A 47 21.78 -70.85 109.18
C CYS A 47 21.02 -71.69 108.11
N CYS A 48 19.80 -72.16 108.41
CA CYS A 48 19.00 -72.96 107.47
C CYS A 48 18.21 -72.12 106.44
N SER A 49 17.79 -70.89 106.76
CA SER A 49 16.97 -70.05 105.87
C SER A 49 17.81 -69.33 104.81
N SER A 50 19.02 -68.90 105.15
CA SER A 50 19.95 -68.23 104.23
C SER A 50 20.40 -69.13 103.07
N ASN A 51 20.54 -70.44 103.32
CA ASN A 51 20.90 -71.41 102.27
C ASN A 51 19.80 -71.60 101.21
N ASN A 52 18.52 -71.54 101.62
CA ASN A 52 17.41 -71.65 100.67
C ASN A 52 17.28 -70.39 99.80
N ILE A 53 17.53 -69.21 100.37
CA ILE A 53 17.54 -67.94 99.63
C ILE A 53 18.67 -67.94 98.60
N ASN A 54 19.89 -68.33 99.00
CA ASN A 54 21.04 -68.40 98.09
C ASN A 54 20.81 -69.38 96.92
N LYS A 55 20.19 -70.53 97.19
CA LYS A 55 19.83 -71.49 96.13
C LYS A 55 18.79 -70.92 95.15
N SER A 56 17.79 -70.20 95.65
CA SER A 56 16.77 -69.54 94.82
C SER A 56 17.37 -68.41 93.97
N LEU A 57 18.24 -67.58 94.55
CA LEU A 57 18.94 -66.52 93.84
C LEU A 57 19.83 -67.08 92.74
N LYS A 58 20.60 -68.15 93.02
CA LYS A 58 21.43 -68.82 92.03
C LYS A 58 20.61 -69.33 90.83
N GLN A 59 19.46 -69.94 91.07
CA GLN A 59 18.55 -70.38 90.00
C GLN A 59 17.97 -69.21 89.19
N ARG A 60 17.71 -68.05 89.83
CA ARG A 60 17.22 -66.85 89.13
C ARG A 60 18.31 -66.24 88.25
N ILE A 61 19.56 -66.19 88.73
CA ILE A 61 20.72 -65.72 87.96
C ILE A 61 20.91 -66.59 86.72
N GLU A 62 20.95 -67.92 86.89
CA GLU A 62 21.10 -68.85 85.77
C GLU A 62 19.98 -68.70 84.71
N LYS A 63 18.73 -68.51 85.14
CA LYS A 63 17.61 -68.21 84.22
C LYS A 63 17.77 -66.89 83.48
N LEU A 64 18.31 -65.86 84.14
CA LEU A 64 18.55 -64.56 83.51
C LEU A 64 19.70 -64.65 82.50
N GLU A 65 20.79 -65.34 82.82
CA GLU A 65 21.91 -65.60 81.91
C GLU A 65 21.42 -66.30 80.63
N ILE A 66 20.64 -67.39 80.77
CA ILE A 66 20.05 -68.08 79.61
C ILE A 66 19.14 -67.15 78.78
N LYS A 67 18.37 -66.26 79.43
CA LYS A 67 17.48 -65.32 78.74
C LYS A 67 18.27 -64.23 78.01
N MET A 68 19.37 -63.74 78.60
CA MET A 68 20.28 -62.80 77.96
C MET A 68 20.95 -63.43 76.75
N GLU A 69 21.47 -64.65 76.88
CA GLU A 69 22.10 -65.40 75.79
C GLU A 69 21.15 -65.55 74.58
N LYS A 70 19.90 -65.97 74.83
CA LYS A 70 18.87 -66.10 73.80
C LYS A 70 18.55 -64.78 73.11
N LYS A 71 18.49 -63.67 73.87
CA LYS A 71 18.25 -62.34 73.31
C LYS A 71 19.43 -61.89 72.45
N ASN A 72 20.67 -62.12 72.89
CA ASN A 72 21.87 -61.79 72.14
C ASN A 72 21.93 -62.55 70.81
N LEU A 73 21.69 -63.86 70.82
CA LEU A 73 21.61 -64.68 69.60
C LEU A 73 20.51 -64.19 68.65
N SER A 74 19.35 -63.81 69.18
CA SER A 74 18.25 -63.26 68.38
C SER A 74 18.62 -61.90 67.76
N LEU A 75 19.35 -61.07 68.49
CA LEU A 75 19.81 -59.76 68.02
C LEU A 75 20.89 -59.91 66.94
N GLU A 76 21.86 -60.79 67.13
CA GLU A 76 22.89 -61.11 66.14
C GLU A 76 22.28 -61.58 64.83
N LYS A 77 21.29 -62.49 64.89
CA LYS A 77 20.57 -62.94 63.69
C LYS A 77 19.84 -61.79 62.98
N SER A 78 19.16 -60.93 63.73
CA SER A 78 18.46 -59.77 63.17
C SER A 78 19.44 -58.79 62.51
N ASN A 79 20.60 -58.54 63.13
CA ASN A 79 21.63 -57.67 62.57
C ASN A 79 22.20 -58.25 61.28
N PHE A 80 22.47 -59.55 61.24
CA PHE A 80 22.93 -60.24 60.03
C PHE A 80 21.90 -60.13 58.89
N ASP A 81 20.62 -60.35 59.16
CA ASP A 81 19.55 -60.20 58.16
C ASP A 81 19.42 -58.76 57.65
N LEU A 82 19.61 -57.75 58.53
CA LEU A 82 19.63 -56.34 58.16
C LEU A 82 20.84 -55.98 57.29
N GLU A 83 22.03 -56.44 57.65
CA GLU A 83 23.25 -56.23 56.86
C GLU A 83 23.10 -56.81 55.45
N LYS A 84 22.55 -58.02 55.34
CA LYS A 84 22.26 -58.65 54.05
C LYS A 84 21.32 -57.79 53.20
N ARG A 85 20.20 -57.32 53.79
CA ARG A 85 19.25 -56.43 53.09
C ARG A 85 19.88 -55.11 52.65
N ILE A 86 20.75 -54.53 53.48
CA ILE A 86 21.47 -53.30 53.15
C ILE A 86 22.38 -53.53 51.95
N GLN A 87 23.11 -54.66 51.89
CA GLN A 87 23.97 -54.98 50.75
C GLN A 87 23.16 -55.19 49.46
N GLU A 88 22.02 -55.89 49.53
CA GLU A 88 21.12 -56.08 48.39
C GLU A 88 20.58 -54.73 47.86
N LEU A 89 20.21 -53.81 48.76
CA LEU A 89 19.75 -52.47 48.39
C LEU A 89 20.87 -51.63 47.76
N LYS A 90 22.08 -51.67 48.34
CA LYS A 90 23.25 -50.98 47.77
C LYS A 90 23.51 -51.43 46.34
N PHE A 91 23.52 -52.75 46.10
CA PHE A 91 23.73 -53.30 44.77
C PHE A 91 22.66 -52.84 43.76
N LYS A 92 21.38 -52.86 44.15
CA LYS A 92 20.28 -52.39 43.29
C LYS A 92 20.44 -50.91 42.93
N HIS A 93 20.72 -50.06 43.93
CA HIS A 93 20.92 -48.64 43.69
C HIS A 93 22.14 -48.36 42.81
N GLU A 94 23.25 -49.09 42.99
CA GLU A 94 24.43 -48.96 42.14
C GLU A 94 24.14 -49.31 40.67
N ASP A 95 23.31 -50.33 40.43
CA ASP A 95 22.91 -50.72 39.07
C ASP A 95 21.97 -49.68 38.44
N GLU A 96 21.01 -49.16 39.20
CA GLU A 96 20.14 -48.06 38.76
C GLU A 96 20.94 -46.80 38.42
N ILE A 97 21.90 -46.41 39.27
CA ILE A 97 22.80 -45.28 39.02
C ILE A 97 23.62 -45.50 37.75
N ARG A 98 24.12 -46.73 37.53
CA ARG A 98 24.87 -47.08 36.32
C ARG A 98 24.00 -46.93 35.07
N ASN A 99 22.77 -47.45 35.10
CA ASN A 99 21.82 -47.35 34.00
C ASN A 99 21.45 -45.89 33.69
N LEU A 100 21.16 -45.09 34.72
CA LEU A 100 20.88 -43.65 34.58
C LEU A 100 22.06 -42.90 33.95
N LYS A 101 23.29 -43.19 34.37
CA LYS A 101 24.50 -42.59 33.77
C LYS A 101 24.63 -42.93 32.28
N GLN A 102 24.37 -44.18 31.89
CA GLN A 102 24.41 -44.59 30.49
C GLN A 102 23.33 -43.90 29.65
N ASN A 103 22.11 -43.77 30.18
CA ASN A 103 21.03 -43.07 29.48
C ASN A 103 21.32 -41.58 29.33
N PHE A 104 21.88 -40.95 30.37
CA PHE A 104 22.31 -39.55 30.30
C PHE A 104 23.40 -39.33 29.23
N HIS A 105 24.36 -40.26 29.12
CA HIS A 105 25.39 -40.21 28.08
C HIS A 105 24.78 -40.25 26.67
N LYS A 106 23.89 -41.22 26.41
CA LYS A 106 23.20 -41.35 25.12
C LYS A 106 22.40 -40.09 24.77
N LEU A 107 21.66 -39.56 25.73
CA LEU A 107 20.89 -38.33 25.54
C LEU A 107 21.81 -37.14 25.19
N ASN A 108 22.97 -37.04 25.84
CA ASN A 108 23.94 -35.99 25.57
C ASN A 108 24.56 -36.12 24.16
N GLU A 109 24.81 -37.33 23.69
CA GLU A 109 25.25 -37.59 22.31
C GLU A 109 24.19 -37.17 21.28
N GLU A 110 22.92 -37.51 21.52
CA GLU A 110 21.81 -37.09 20.66
C GLU A 110 21.65 -35.56 20.62
N ILE A 111 21.74 -34.89 21.78
CA ILE A 111 21.71 -33.43 21.86
C ILE A 111 22.84 -32.80 21.04
N ASN A 112 24.06 -33.35 21.12
CA ASN A 112 25.20 -32.84 20.37
C ASN A 112 25.03 -33.06 18.86
N LYS A 113 24.49 -34.21 18.45
CA LYS A 113 24.16 -34.49 17.05
C LYS A 113 23.12 -33.49 16.52
N LEU A 114 22.04 -33.26 17.24
CA LEU A 114 20.99 -32.31 16.87
C LEU A 114 21.52 -30.87 16.78
N LYS A 115 22.42 -30.47 17.69
CA LYS A 115 23.09 -29.16 17.61
C LYS A 115 23.92 -29.02 16.34
N ALA A 116 24.68 -30.04 15.97
CA ALA A 116 25.50 -30.02 14.75
C ALA A 116 24.62 -29.96 13.49
N GLU A 117 23.53 -30.73 13.44
CA GLU A 117 22.58 -30.69 12.33
C GLU A 117 21.90 -29.31 12.18
N ASN A 118 21.56 -28.65 13.28
CA ASN A 118 21.01 -27.30 13.25
C ASN A 118 22.05 -26.27 12.78
N CYS A 119 23.30 -26.38 13.22
CA CYS A 119 24.38 -25.52 12.74
C CYS A 119 24.54 -25.61 11.21
N GLN A 120 24.49 -26.83 10.65
CA GLN A 120 24.55 -27.03 9.20
C GLN A 120 23.32 -26.46 8.46
N LYS A 121 22.14 -26.49 9.08
CA LYS A 121 20.94 -25.89 8.50
C LYS A 121 21.02 -24.37 8.48
N ASP A 122 21.52 -23.75 9.54
CA ASP A 122 21.70 -22.30 9.62
C ASP A 122 22.70 -21.83 8.54
N GLU A 123 23.81 -22.54 8.34
CA GLU A 123 24.76 -22.25 7.26
C GLU A 123 24.12 -22.34 5.86
N LYS A 124 23.32 -23.38 5.61
CA LYS A 124 22.60 -23.54 4.34
C LYS A 124 21.57 -22.43 4.13
N PHE A 125 20.87 -22.03 5.20
CA PHE A 125 19.88 -20.96 5.13
C PHE A 125 20.53 -19.62 4.78
N ASN A 126 21.64 -19.28 5.45
CA ASN A 126 22.39 -18.06 5.16
C ASN A 126 22.92 -18.05 3.72
N SER A 127 23.45 -19.18 3.23
CA SER A 127 23.91 -19.30 1.84
C SER A 127 22.77 -19.11 0.84
N LEU A 128 21.56 -19.59 1.15
CA LEU A 128 20.39 -19.43 0.27
C LEU A 128 19.89 -17.98 0.28
N GLU A 129 19.88 -17.34 1.44
CA GLU A 129 19.52 -15.92 1.60
C GLU A 129 20.43 -15.03 0.76
N GLU A 130 21.75 -15.24 0.81
CA GLU A 130 22.71 -14.52 -0.04
C GLU A 130 22.47 -14.75 -1.54
N GLU A 131 22.09 -15.97 -1.96
CA GLU A 131 21.81 -16.28 -3.36
C GLU A 131 20.54 -15.56 -3.85
N ILE A 132 19.50 -15.54 -3.01
CA ILE A 132 18.25 -14.83 -3.29
C ILE A 132 18.51 -13.32 -3.43
N ASP A 133 19.28 -12.74 -2.51
CA ASP A 133 19.63 -11.32 -2.57
C ASP A 133 20.40 -10.95 -3.84
N LYS A 134 21.37 -11.78 -4.25
CA LYS A 134 22.10 -11.61 -5.51
C LYS A 134 21.17 -11.66 -6.72
N LYS A 135 20.20 -12.60 -6.73
CA LYS A 135 19.20 -12.70 -7.81
C LYS A 135 18.27 -11.49 -7.85
N ILE A 136 17.81 -11.01 -6.69
CA ILE A 136 16.96 -9.82 -6.57
C ILE A 136 17.71 -8.58 -7.09
N GLN A 137 18.97 -8.39 -6.68
CA GLN A 137 19.78 -7.26 -7.14
C GLN A 137 19.97 -7.28 -8.66
N LYS A 138 20.26 -8.44 -9.23
CA LYS A 138 20.40 -8.61 -10.69
C LYS A 138 19.08 -8.32 -11.43
N LEU A 139 17.97 -8.87 -10.96
CA LEU A 139 16.66 -8.62 -11.56
C LEU A 139 16.31 -7.13 -11.55
N ASN A 140 16.59 -6.45 -10.44
CA ASN A 140 16.36 -5.01 -10.31
C ASN A 140 17.26 -4.19 -11.26
N SER A 141 18.51 -4.58 -11.47
CA SER A 141 19.38 -3.90 -12.44
C SER A 141 18.90 -4.11 -13.87
N ASP A 142 18.49 -5.33 -14.21
CA ASP A 142 18.04 -5.68 -15.56
C ASP A 142 16.75 -4.93 -15.91
N HIS A 143 15.74 -4.96 -15.02
CA HIS A 143 14.51 -4.19 -15.20
C HIS A 143 14.76 -2.68 -15.28
N LYS A 144 15.71 -2.13 -14.52
CA LYS A 144 16.06 -0.71 -14.59
C LYS A 144 16.61 -0.34 -15.96
N ASN A 145 17.47 -1.18 -16.53
CA ASN A 145 18.03 -0.96 -17.86
C ASN A 145 16.96 -1.04 -18.95
N GLU A 146 16.08 -2.04 -18.90
CA GLU A 146 14.96 -2.18 -19.84
C GLU A 146 14.01 -0.98 -19.78
N ILE A 147 13.69 -0.49 -18.58
CA ILE A 147 12.85 0.69 -18.40
C ILE A 147 13.50 1.93 -19.03
N GLU A 148 14.81 2.13 -18.84
CA GLU A 148 15.52 3.26 -19.45
C GLU A 148 15.58 3.16 -20.98
N GLU A 149 15.76 1.95 -21.53
CA GLU A 149 15.70 1.73 -22.97
C GLU A 149 14.31 2.06 -23.54
N ILE A 150 13.24 1.59 -22.88
CA ILE A 150 11.87 1.89 -23.28
C ILE A 150 11.60 3.40 -23.21
N LYS A 151 12.05 4.09 -22.16
CA LYS A 151 11.91 5.56 -22.05
C LYS A 151 12.61 6.30 -23.18
N GLN A 152 13.83 5.89 -23.54
CA GLN A 152 14.57 6.50 -24.66
C GLN A 152 13.85 6.28 -25.99
N ASN A 153 13.36 5.06 -26.24
CA ASN A 153 12.61 4.72 -27.45
C ASN A 153 11.28 5.50 -27.55
N LEU A 154 10.57 5.67 -26.43
CA LEU A 154 9.34 6.49 -26.39
C LEU A 154 9.63 7.96 -26.71
N LYS A 155 10.68 8.53 -26.10
CA LYS A 155 11.09 9.92 -26.37
C LYS A 155 11.40 10.16 -27.85
N GLN A 156 12.14 9.25 -28.49
CA GLN A 156 12.44 9.35 -29.93
C GLN A 156 11.17 9.27 -30.79
N LYS A 157 10.21 8.41 -30.41
CA LYS A 157 8.92 8.31 -31.11
C LYS A 157 8.09 9.57 -30.96
N ASP A 158 8.05 10.18 -29.77
CA ASP A 158 7.35 11.44 -29.52
C ASP A 158 7.94 12.59 -30.36
N GLU A 159 9.27 12.69 -30.44
CA GLU A 159 9.95 13.66 -31.30
C GLU A 159 9.59 13.47 -32.79
N LYS A 160 9.54 12.22 -33.26
CA LYS A 160 9.14 11.89 -34.64
C LYS A 160 7.66 12.21 -34.90
N ILE A 161 6.77 11.91 -33.96
CA ILE A 161 5.34 12.23 -34.05
C ILE A 161 5.14 13.74 -34.17
N ASN A 162 5.86 14.53 -33.35
CA ASN A 162 5.81 15.99 -33.41
C ASN A 162 6.29 16.53 -34.77
N SER A 163 7.38 15.99 -35.31
CA SER A 163 7.87 16.37 -36.64
C SER A 163 6.83 16.10 -37.74
N LEU A 164 6.22 14.90 -37.72
CA LEU A 164 5.18 14.53 -38.69
C LEU A 164 3.92 15.39 -38.56
N MET A 165 3.52 15.76 -37.34
CA MET A 165 2.38 16.67 -37.12
C MET A 165 2.62 18.04 -37.76
N GLU A 166 3.83 18.59 -37.63
CA GLU A 166 4.19 19.87 -38.27
C GLU A 166 4.23 19.76 -39.81
N GLU A 167 4.70 18.64 -40.37
CA GLU A 167 4.65 18.38 -41.81
C GLU A 167 3.20 18.31 -42.33
N ILE A 168 2.34 17.53 -41.66
CA ILE A 168 0.90 17.41 -42.01
C ILE A 168 0.21 18.78 -41.96
N LYS A 169 0.53 19.61 -40.96
CA LYS A 169 -0.03 20.95 -40.82
C LYS A 169 0.33 21.83 -42.02
N LYS A 170 1.62 21.87 -42.41
CA LYS A 170 2.09 22.63 -43.57
C LYS A 170 1.45 22.14 -44.87
N GLU A 171 1.30 20.83 -45.03
CA GLU A 171 0.71 20.26 -46.25
C GLU A 171 -0.79 20.56 -46.37
N LYS A 172 -1.53 20.53 -45.25
CA LYS A 172 -2.94 20.99 -45.21
C LYS A 172 -3.08 22.46 -45.61
N GLU A 173 -2.21 23.34 -45.09
CA GLU A 173 -2.21 24.76 -45.45
C GLU A 173 -1.91 24.98 -46.94
N LYS A 174 -0.95 24.24 -47.50
CA LYS A 174 -0.58 24.30 -48.92
C LYS A 174 -1.73 23.82 -49.83
N ASN A 175 -2.36 22.69 -49.50
CA ASN A 175 -3.44 22.12 -50.29
C ASN A 175 -4.68 23.03 -50.32
N ALA A 176 -5.07 23.59 -49.16
CA ALA A 176 -6.15 24.59 -49.10
C ALA A 176 -5.85 25.79 -50.00
N CYS A 177 -4.60 26.28 -50.01
CA CYS A 177 -4.21 27.42 -50.84
C CYS A 177 -4.28 27.13 -52.35
N THR A 178 -3.95 25.90 -52.79
CA THR A 178 -4.02 25.51 -54.21
C THR A 178 -5.45 25.31 -54.69
N GLU A 179 -6.33 24.77 -53.84
CA GLU A 179 -7.74 24.52 -54.18
C GLU A 179 -8.49 25.84 -54.43
N TYR A 180 -8.35 26.80 -53.51
CA TYR A 180 -8.92 28.15 -53.69
C TYR A 180 -8.35 28.88 -54.91
N LYS A 181 -7.08 28.64 -55.25
CA LYS A 181 -6.45 29.29 -56.41
C LYS A 181 -7.08 28.81 -57.72
N ASN A 182 -7.29 27.50 -57.85
CA ASN A 182 -7.94 26.91 -59.03
C ASN A 182 -9.40 27.35 -59.16
N GLU A 183 -10.15 27.41 -58.05
CA GLU A 183 -11.53 27.90 -58.05
C GLU A 183 -11.65 29.36 -58.49
N ILE A 184 -10.76 30.23 -57.99
CA ILE A 184 -10.71 31.65 -58.39
C ILE A 184 -10.37 31.78 -59.88
N GLU A 185 -9.46 30.95 -60.41
CA GLU A 185 -9.08 30.97 -61.82
C GLU A 185 -10.27 30.58 -62.74
N ILE A 186 -11.00 29.52 -62.39
CA ILE A 186 -12.23 29.10 -63.10
C ILE A 186 -13.30 30.20 -63.04
N LEU A 187 -13.49 30.83 -61.88
CA LEU A 187 -14.44 31.94 -61.70
C LEU A 187 -14.06 33.14 -62.57
N ASN A 188 -12.79 33.52 -62.60
CA ASN A 188 -12.28 34.62 -63.42
C ASN A 188 -12.48 34.34 -64.91
N GLN A 189 -12.22 33.12 -65.36
CA GLN A 189 -12.41 32.73 -66.76
C GLN A 189 -13.89 32.82 -67.18
N LYS A 190 -14.80 32.27 -66.37
CA LYS A 190 -16.26 32.39 -66.59
C LYS A 190 -16.72 33.85 -66.57
N MET A 191 -16.17 34.67 -65.67
CA MET A 191 -16.49 36.09 -65.58
C MET A 191 -16.07 36.81 -66.87
N ASN A 192 -14.86 36.56 -67.37
CA ASN A 192 -14.37 37.14 -68.61
C ASN A 192 -15.21 36.71 -69.82
N GLU A 193 -15.53 35.43 -69.96
CA GLU A 193 -16.43 34.94 -71.03
C GLU A 193 -17.81 35.61 -70.99
N THR A 194 -18.37 35.79 -69.79
CA THR A 194 -19.67 36.46 -69.59
C THR A 194 -19.57 37.95 -69.91
N PHE A 195 -18.46 38.59 -69.54
CA PHE A 195 -18.20 40.00 -69.80
C PHE A 195 -18.04 40.24 -71.31
N ASP A 196 -17.22 39.43 -71.99
CA ASP A 196 -17.00 39.52 -73.44
C ASP A 196 -18.30 39.29 -74.22
N LYS A 197 -19.14 38.33 -73.78
CA LYS A 197 -20.45 38.08 -74.37
C LYS A 197 -21.37 39.30 -74.21
N LYS A 198 -21.49 39.85 -72.99
CA LYS A 198 -22.31 41.04 -72.73
C LYS A 198 -21.78 42.29 -73.44
N PHE A 199 -20.46 42.43 -73.55
CA PHE A 199 -19.82 43.53 -74.26
C PHE A 199 -20.05 43.42 -75.77
N GLY A 200 -19.98 42.21 -76.34
CA GLY A 200 -20.35 41.94 -77.73
C GLY A 200 -21.82 42.24 -78.02
N ASP A 201 -22.73 41.90 -77.10
CA ASP A 201 -24.16 42.24 -77.20
C ASP A 201 -24.39 43.77 -77.12
N LEU A 202 -23.62 44.47 -76.27
CA LEU A 202 -23.60 45.95 -76.19
C LEU A 202 -23.07 46.60 -77.47
N ILE A 203 -22.03 46.05 -78.09
CA ILE A 203 -21.51 46.52 -79.39
C ILE A 203 -22.55 46.27 -80.50
N LYS A 204 -23.27 45.14 -80.49
CA LYS A 204 -24.39 44.89 -81.41
C LYS A 204 -25.53 45.90 -81.21
N LEU A 205 -25.84 46.27 -79.97
CA LEU A 205 -26.76 47.38 -79.67
C LEU A 205 -26.25 48.72 -80.18
N ASN A 206 -24.93 48.96 -80.14
CA ASN A 206 -24.32 50.18 -80.68
C ASN A 206 -24.24 50.18 -82.23
N SER A 207 -24.34 49.02 -82.88
CA SER A 207 -24.54 48.93 -84.34
C SER A 207 -26.00 49.16 -84.78
N LEU A 208 -26.95 49.18 -83.83
CA LEU A 208 -28.32 49.68 -84.03
C LEU A 208 -28.40 51.19 -83.76
N ASN A 209 -27.39 51.94 -84.21
CA ASN A 209 -27.34 53.40 -84.09
C ASN A 209 -28.27 54.10 -85.10
N CYS A 210 -29.55 53.72 -85.07
CA CYS A 210 -30.67 54.54 -85.52
C CYS A 210 -31.28 55.33 -84.33
N LEU A 211 -30.58 55.41 -83.19
CA LEU A 211 -31.00 56.17 -82.00
C LEU A 211 -29.93 57.18 -81.54
N VAL A 212 -29.18 57.77 -82.47
CA VAL A 212 -28.28 58.91 -82.19
C VAL A 212 -29.03 60.15 -81.68
N SER A 213 -30.36 60.20 -81.76
CA SER A 213 -31.12 61.42 -81.43
C SER A 213 -31.45 61.65 -79.95
N LEU A 214 -31.04 60.79 -79.01
CA LEU A 214 -31.31 60.99 -77.56
C LEU A 214 -30.05 61.09 -76.70
N SER A 215 -28.89 61.23 -77.33
CA SER A 215 -27.63 61.52 -76.65
C SER A 215 -27.57 62.99 -76.22
N ASN A 216 -28.26 63.34 -75.14
CA ASN A 216 -27.92 64.44 -74.24
C ASN A 216 -28.72 64.25 -72.95
N TYR A 217 -28.04 64.17 -71.80
CA TYR A 217 -28.59 63.99 -70.44
C TYR A 217 -28.80 62.55 -69.96
N ILE A 218 -27.72 61.78 -69.83
CA ILE A 218 -27.65 60.78 -68.76
C ILE A 218 -26.71 61.34 -67.69
N VAL A 219 -27.29 61.93 -66.65
CA VAL A 219 -26.56 62.39 -65.46
C VAL A 219 -26.59 61.24 -64.44
N PHE A 220 -25.45 60.62 -64.19
CA PHE A 220 -25.31 59.66 -63.10
C PHE A 220 -25.25 60.43 -61.78
N VAL A 221 -26.37 60.49 -61.06
CA VAL A 221 -26.40 61.07 -59.71
C VAL A 221 -25.97 60.00 -58.70
N ARG A 222 -24.78 60.16 -58.11
CA ARG A 222 -24.35 59.35 -56.97
C ARG A 222 -25.14 59.79 -55.74
N ILE A 223 -26.24 59.10 -55.44
CA ILE A 223 -27.03 59.37 -54.24
C ILE A 223 -26.32 58.71 -53.05
N LYS A 224 -25.73 59.53 -52.18
CA LYS A 224 -25.24 59.08 -50.88
C LYS A 224 -26.45 58.74 -50.00
N ASN A 225 -26.72 57.46 -49.81
CA ASN A 225 -27.78 57.03 -48.92
C ASN A 225 -27.40 57.36 -47.48
N LYS A 226 -28.29 58.07 -46.80
CA LYS A 226 -28.21 58.28 -45.35
C LYS A 226 -29.04 57.20 -44.65
N TRP A 227 -28.47 56.42 -43.76
CA TRP A 227 -29.15 55.40 -42.95
C TRP A 227 -29.69 56.06 -41.68
N SER A 228 -30.98 55.87 -41.38
CA SER A 228 -31.62 56.53 -40.22
C SER A 228 -31.88 55.59 -39.06
N GLU A 229 -32.18 54.32 -39.33
CA GLU A 229 -32.69 53.42 -38.30
C GLU A 229 -32.47 51.95 -38.66
N ILE A 230 -32.23 51.12 -37.63
CA ILE A 230 -32.11 49.67 -37.73
C ILE A 230 -33.23 49.06 -36.89
N TYR A 231 -34.09 48.22 -37.49
CA TYR A 231 -35.23 47.58 -36.82
C TYR A 231 -34.93 46.12 -36.45
N GLY A 232 -35.27 45.72 -35.23
CA GLY A 232 -35.06 44.35 -34.70
C GLY A 232 -35.08 44.29 -33.17
N GLU A 233 -35.58 43.19 -32.61
CA GLU A 233 -35.58 42.97 -31.15
C GLU A 233 -34.16 42.68 -30.65
N CYS A 234 -33.70 43.46 -29.68
CA CYS A 234 -32.38 43.29 -29.08
C CYS A 234 -32.40 42.09 -28.12
N CYS A 235 -31.43 41.18 -28.24
CA CYS A 235 -31.34 40.01 -27.36
C CYS A 235 -31.04 40.45 -25.92
N TYR A 236 -31.98 40.18 -25.02
CA TYR A 236 -32.15 40.90 -23.75
C TYR A 236 -31.01 40.89 -22.72
N LYS A 237 -29.86 40.20 -22.89
CA LYS A 237 -28.90 40.07 -21.76
C LYS A 237 -27.38 40.09 -22.00
N GLU A 238 -26.83 40.15 -23.23
CA GLU A 238 -25.35 40.00 -23.39
C GLU A 238 -24.74 40.81 -24.55
N CYS A 239 -24.94 42.13 -24.58
CA CYS A 239 -24.28 42.99 -25.58
C CYS A 239 -23.05 43.71 -24.98
N ILE A 240 -21.89 43.50 -25.59
CA ILE A 240 -20.55 43.84 -25.04
C ILE A 240 -20.24 45.36 -25.06
N ASN A 241 -21.11 46.24 -25.59
CA ASN A 241 -20.84 47.68 -25.62
C ASN A 241 -22.03 48.51 -25.10
N THR A 242 -21.97 48.90 -23.83
CA THR A 242 -23.05 49.58 -23.09
C THR A 242 -23.05 51.10 -23.22
N LYS A 243 -22.09 51.72 -23.92
CA LYS A 243 -21.91 53.20 -23.88
C LYS A 243 -22.55 54.02 -25.01
N LYS A 244 -23.18 53.39 -26.01
CA LYS A 244 -24.18 53.93 -26.98
C LYS A 244 -24.15 53.12 -28.30
N PRO A 245 -24.73 51.91 -28.36
CA PRO A 245 -24.93 51.25 -29.64
C PRO A 245 -26.17 51.84 -30.33
N ILE A 246 -26.00 52.44 -31.51
CA ILE A 246 -27.12 52.64 -32.45
C ILE A 246 -27.06 51.45 -33.40
N GLY A 247 -27.63 50.32 -32.95
CA GLY A 247 -27.53 49.07 -33.69
C GLY A 247 -28.10 47.87 -32.95
N ASN A 248 -28.65 46.93 -33.73
CA ASN A 248 -29.24 45.71 -33.19
C ASN A 248 -28.16 44.66 -32.95
N CYS A 249 -28.17 44.12 -31.74
CA CYS A 249 -27.30 43.06 -31.26
C CYS A 249 -28.06 41.74 -31.37
N LYS A 250 -27.53 40.81 -32.18
CA LYS A 250 -28.17 39.51 -32.41
C LYS A 250 -27.37 38.40 -31.73
N ARG A 251 -28.05 37.61 -30.90
CA ARG A 251 -27.43 36.55 -30.09
C ARG A 251 -26.68 35.57 -31.00
N GLY A 252 -25.37 35.47 -30.79
CA GLY A 252 -24.49 34.54 -31.50
C GLY A 252 -24.03 34.96 -32.90
N VAL A 253 -24.43 36.12 -33.43
CA VAL A 253 -24.10 36.50 -34.82
C VAL A 253 -23.28 37.79 -34.91
N GLY A 254 -23.43 38.73 -33.97
CA GLY A 254 -22.71 40.02 -34.03
C GLY A 254 -23.61 41.22 -33.78
N PHE A 255 -23.06 42.41 -34.03
CA PHE A 255 -23.83 43.65 -34.08
C PHE A 255 -23.51 44.46 -35.34
N VAL A 256 -24.54 45.13 -35.86
CA VAL A 256 -24.46 46.07 -37.00
C VAL A 256 -24.38 47.48 -36.42
N ASN A 257 -23.30 48.22 -36.70
CA ASN A 257 -23.15 49.59 -36.23
C ASN A 257 -23.15 50.58 -37.40
N ILE A 258 -23.95 51.63 -37.31
CA ILE A 258 -23.88 52.77 -38.21
C ILE A 258 -22.77 53.67 -37.69
N ILE A 259 -21.66 53.77 -38.43
CA ILE A 259 -20.50 54.57 -38.00
C ILE A 259 -20.74 56.06 -38.28
N ASN A 260 -21.46 56.36 -39.36
CA ASN A 260 -21.97 57.66 -39.73
C ASN A 260 -23.17 57.46 -40.68
N ASP A 261 -23.93 58.52 -41.00
CA ASP A 261 -25.11 58.43 -41.86
C ASP A 261 -24.87 57.62 -43.15
N GLU A 262 -23.64 57.44 -43.65
CA GLU A 262 -23.35 56.78 -44.94
C GLU A 262 -22.75 55.36 -44.83
N ASN A 263 -22.13 54.99 -43.70
CA ASN A 263 -21.38 53.73 -43.58
C ASN A 263 -21.91 52.81 -42.47
N ILE A 264 -22.03 51.53 -42.79
CA ILE A 264 -22.41 50.45 -41.86
C ILE A 264 -21.21 49.52 -41.69
N LYS A 265 -20.85 49.21 -40.44
CA LYS A 265 -19.81 48.22 -40.11
C LYS A 265 -20.42 47.06 -39.35
N TYR A 266 -20.14 45.86 -39.86
CA TYR A 266 -20.46 44.61 -39.19
C TYR A 266 -19.35 44.22 -38.23
N ILE A 267 -19.67 43.90 -36.98
CA ILE A 267 -18.71 43.37 -36.01
C ILE A 267 -19.22 42.01 -35.55
N ASN A 268 -18.47 40.96 -35.88
CA ASN A 268 -18.82 39.58 -35.61
C ASN A 268 -18.64 39.28 -34.11
N CYS A 269 -19.64 38.68 -33.46
CA CYS A 269 -19.54 38.26 -32.06
C CYS A 269 -19.06 36.80 -32.01
N LEU A 270 -17.76 36.61 -31.76
CA LEU A 270 -17.08 35.32 -31.52
C LEU A 270 -17.25 34.27 -32.64
N GLU A 271 -16.12 33.85 -33.23
CA GLU A 271 -16.09 32.77 -34.22
C GLU A 271 -16.71 31.48 -33.64
N GLY A 272 -17.74 30.94 -34.33
CA GLY A 272 -18.13 29.53 -34.19
C GLY A 272 -19.47 29.20 -33.53
N LYS A 273 -20.38 30.14 -33.24
CA LYS A 273 -21.66 29.82 -32.56
C LYS A 273 -22.93 30.56 -33.07
N GLY A 274 -22.99 30.96 -34.34
CA GLY A 274 -24.20 31.59 -34.91
C GLY A 274 -25.08 30.59 -35.66
N VAL A 275 -26.33 30.41 -35.22
CA VAL A 275 -27.38 29.70 -35.98
C VAL A 275 -27.99 30.71 -36.94
N CYS A 276 -27.87 30.44 -38.25
CA CYS A 276 -28.37 31.31 -39.31
C CYS A 276 -29.82 30.97 -39.62
N ASP A 277 -30.80 31.84 -39.30
CA ASP A 277 -32.12 31.81 -39.97
C ASP A 277 -33.00 33.06 -39.80
N GLU A 278 -32.45 34.21 -39.41
CA GLU A 278 -33.30 35.40 -39.22
C GLU A 278 -32.73 36.69 -39.84
N TYR A 279 -33.62 37.46 -40.45
CA TYR A 279 -33.36 38.70 -41.17
C TYR A 279 -33.07 39.88 -40.22
N GLY A 280 -32.34 40.89 -40.71
CA GLY A 280 -32.19 42.21 -40.08
C GLY A 280 -32.60 43.30 -41.07
N LEU A 281 -33.35 44.30 -40.61
CA LEU A 281 -33.90 45.35 -41.47
C LEU A 281 -33.18 46.68 -41.20
N VAL A 282 -32.70 47.33 -42.27
CA VAL A 282 -32.10 48.67 -42.20
C VAL A 282 -32.89 49.60 -43.12
N SER A 283 -33.27 50.77 -42.62
CA SER A 283 -34.03 51.77 -43.37
C SER A 283 -33.18 53.00 -43.70
N ALA A 284 -33.26 53.45 -44.95
CA ALA A 284 -32.66 54.71 -45.38
C ALA A 284 -33.55 55.90 -44.96
N LYS A 285 -32.92 57.01 -44.57
CA LYS A 285 -33.53 58.27 -44.10
C LYS A 285 -34.37 58.97 -45.16
N ASN A 286 -34.02 58.79 -46.44
CA ASN A 286 -34.77 59.30 -47.58
C ASN A 286 -35.20 58.12 -48.48
N PRO A 287 -36.25 57.36 -48.10
CA PRO A 287 -36.84 56.44 -49.04
C PRO A 287 -37.53 57.29 -50.10
N PHE A 288 -37.06 57.24 -51.35
CA PHE A 288 -37.78 57.86 -52.45
C PHE A 288 -39.24 57.35 -52.39
N LYS A 289 -40.22 58.26 -52.37
CA LYS A 289 -41.67 57.96 -52.22
C LYS A 289 -42.29 57.23 -53.43
N LYS A 290 -41.51 56.41 -54.14
CA LYS A 290 -41.98 55.51 -55.19
C LYS A 290 -41.63 54.08 -54.76
N HIS A 291 -42.64 53.42 -54.19
CA HIS A 291 -42.61 52.08 -53.57
C HIS A 291 -41.62 51.92 -52.40
N ILE A 292 -42.17 51.62 -51.23
CA ILE A 292 -41.42 51.21 -50.03
C ILE A 292 -40.51 50.04 -50.43
N SER A 293 -39.23 50.35 -50.64
CA SER A 293 -38.22 49.37 -50.99
C SER A 293 -37.57 48.92 -49.68
N ILE A 294 -38.14 47.91 -49.05
CA ILE A 294 -37.49 47.23 -47.94
C ILE A 294 -36.34 46.40 -48.55
N LEU A 295 -35.10 46.82 -48.28
CA LEU A 295 -33.92 46.02 -48.62
C LEU A 295 -33.79 44.89 -47.60
N ILE A 296 -34.26 43.70 -47.97
CA ILE A 296 -34.02 42.47 -47.21
C ILE A 296 -32.61 42.01 -47.56
N ILE A 297 -31.65 42.26 -46.67
CA ILE A 297 -30.28 41.75 -46.83
C ILE A 297 -30.28 40.27 -46.43
N ARG A 298 -30.29 39.36 -47.41
CA ARG A 298 -29.90 37.96 -47.18
C ARG A 298 -28.39 37.91 -47.04
N TYR A 299 -27.92 37.47 -45.87
CA TYR A 299 -26.49 37.32 -45.57
C TYR A 299 -25.88 36.19 -46.43
N ILE A 300 -25.38 36.54 -47.61
CA ILE A 300 -24.29 35.81 -48.26
C ILE A 300 -23.06 36.66 -48.01
N ILE A 301 -22.06 36.10 -47.32
CA ILE A 301 -20.81 36.78 -46.97
C ILE A 301 -20.06 37.10 -48.27
N LEU A 302 -20.38 38.25 -48.87
CA LEU A 302 -19.56 38.91 -49.87
C LEU A 302 -18.75 39.97 -49.15
N LYS A 303 -17.46 39.69 -49.04
CA LYS A 303 -16.42 40.55 -48.49
C LYS A 303 -16.27 41.80 -49.38
N LEU A 304 -17.18 42.76 -49.26
CA LEU A 304 -17.04 44.06 -49.91
C LEU A 304 -16.01 44.89 -49.13
N ASN A 305 -14.74 44.74 -49.53
CA ASN A 305 -13.72 45.74 -49.26
C ASN A 305 -14.10 47.01 -50.02
N VAL A 306 -14.76 47.94 -49.35
CA VAL A 306 -14.86 49.33 -49.79
C VAL A 306 -13.69 50.07 -49.15
N LYS A 307 -12.76 50.56 -49.98
CA LYS A 307 -11.65 51.42 -49.57
C LYS A 307 -12.16 52.73 -48.97
#